data_AF-A0A6G1S0B4-F1
#
_entry.id   AF-A0A6G1S0B4-F1
#
_cell.length_a   1.000
_cell.length_b   1.000
_cell.length_c   1.000
_cell.angle_alpha   90.00
_cell.angle_beta   90.00
_cell.angle_gamma   90.00
#
_symmetry.space_group_name_H-M   'P 1'
#
loop_
_entity.id
_entity.type
_entity.pdbx_description
1 polymer ?
#
loop_
_entity_poly.entity_id
_entity_poly.type
_entity_poly.pdbx_seq_one_letter_code
_entity_poly.pdbx_strand_id
1 'polypeptide(L)'
;MAEDLEPLLGGEGFLDLWNMLPDTIQPFPEEPPEWVAPSPVVPSTEDYGGTHDFRVGFKETGTAKSVTCTFSKELNKLFCRLAKPCPVQVRVGVPPPPGTLLRAVAVYKKSEHVAEVVKRCPHHERCGGAADGLAPAQHLIRVEGNPQARYHDDETTKRHSVAVPYEPPEVGSDCTTVLYNFMCNSSCMGGMNRRPILTILTLEAPGGQLLGRRCFEVRVCACPGRDRRTEEENARKRGGAKRALSPPSEAPQSSKKRVLNPDPETFWLQVKGRRRYEMLKEINDALEAQEGGGALPRPPKGRRPRGEGLEPRSGKRLLLKKEAADSD
;
A
#
# COMPACT_ATOMS: atom_id res chain seq x y z
N MET A 1 90.97 -23.46 -36.84
CA MET A 1 89.70 -24.09 -37.24
C MET A 1 88.63 -23.03 -36.98
N ALA A 2 88.50 -21.97 -37.78
CA ALA A 2 88.65 -21.86 -39.24
C ALA A 2 87.69 -22.78 -40.00
N GLU A 3 86.74 -22.15 -40.69
CA GLU A 3 86.07 -22.60 -41.92
C GLU A 3 85.07 -23.80 -41.77
N ASP A 4 83.92 -23.88 -42.44
CA ASP A 4 83.34 -22.99 -43.47
C ASP A 4 81.83 -23.22 -43.76
N LEU A 5 81.26 -22.38 -44.65
CA LEU A 5 80.03 -22.54 -45.46
C LEU A 5 78.59 -22.55 -44.84
N GLU A 6 77.88 -21.43 -45.04
CA GLU A 6 76.53 -21.38 -45.66
C GLU A 6 76.64 -21.76 -47.19
N PRO A 7 75.59 -21.88 -48.06
CA PRO A 7 74.26 -21.22 -48.01
C PRO A 7 73.05 -21.93 -48.72
N LEU A 8 71.95 -21.17 -48.85
CA LEU A 8 70.84 -21.22 -49.84
C LEU A 8 69.67 -22.22 -49.72
N LEU A 9 68.49 -21.63 -49.46
CA LEU A 9 67.24 -21.69 -50.24
C LEU A 9 66.69 -23.04 -50.73
N GLY A 10 65.46 -23.37 -50.34
CA GLY A 10 64.59 -24.23 -51.14
C GLY A 10 63.28 -24.67 -50.47
N GLY A 11 62.14 -24.17 -50.96
CA GLY A 11 60.88 -24.92 -50.98
C GLY A 11 59.86 -24.68 -49.84
N GLU A 12 58.82 -23.91 -50.16
CA GLU A 12 57.41 -24.37 -50.18
C GLU A 12 56.74 -24.91 -48.88
N GLY A 13 57.39 -24.87 -47.71
CA GLY A 13 56.81 -25.42 -46.48
C GLY A 13 55.72 -24.59 -45.76
N PHE A 14 55.65 -23.27 -45.96
CA PHE A 14 54.86 -22.37 -45.09
C PHE A 14 53.60 -21.77 -45.74
N LEU A 15 53.57 -21.65 -47.08
CA LEU A 15 52.40 -21.11 -47.81
C LEU A 15 51.29 -22.16 -47.99
N ASP A 16 51.64 -23.44 -48.11
CA ASP A 16 50.67 -24.53 -48.32
C ASP A 16 49.82 -24.82 -47.07
N LEU A 17 50.35 -24.57 -45.87
CA LEU A 17 49.59 -24.66 -44.63
C LEU A 17 48.58 -23.51 -44.45
N TRP A 18 48.82 -22.34 -45.07
CA TRP A 18 47.89 -21.21 -45.03
C TRP A 18 46.70 -21.42 -45.99
N ASN A 19 46.95 -22.07 -47.13
CA ASN A 19 45.94 -22.35 -48.17
C ASN A 19 45.06 -23.59 -47.90
N MET A 20 45.26 -24.30 -46.78
CA MET A 20 44.40 -25.43 -46.36
C MET A 20 43.39 -25.08 -45.27
N LEU A 21 43.31 -23.81 -44.85
CA LEU A 21 42.21 -23.33 -44.00
C LEU A 21 40.98 -23.04 -44.87
N PRO A 22 39.77 -23.48 -44.49
CA PRO A 22 38.57 -23.22 -45.28
C PRO A 22 38.18 -21.73 -45.26
N ASP A 23 37.98 -21.15 -46.44
CA ASP A 23 37.54 -19.76 -46.71
C ASP A 23 36.09 -19.45 -46.27
N THR A 24 35.68 -19.94 -45.10
CA THR A 24 34.36 -19.67 -44.52
C THR A 24 34.49 -19.30 -43.04
N ILE A 25 35.32 -18.30 -42.75
CA ILE A 25 35.15 -17.50 -41.54
C ILE A 25 33.90 -16.65 -41.74
N GLN A 26 32.75 -17.19 -41.33
CA GLN A 26 31.57 -16.37 -41.10
C GLN A 26 31.94 -15.28 -40.10
N PRO A 27 31.52 -14.02 -40.29
CA PRO A 27 31.72 -13.00 -39.27
C PRO A 27 30.99 -13.44 -38.00
N PHE A 28 31.75 -13.67 -36.94
CA PHE A 28 31.20 -13.89 -35.61
C PHE A 28 30.28 -12.72 -35.27
N PRO A 29 28.99 -12.95 -34.94
CA PRO A 29 28.17 -11.94 -34.30
C PRO A 29 28.59 -11.86 -32.83
N GLU A 30 29.76 -11.25 -32.57
CA GLU A 30 30.29 -11.02 -31.23
C GLU A 30 30.05 -9.56 -30.79
N GLU A 31 28.77 -9.18 -30.77
CA GLU A 31 28.32 -8.37 -29.65
C GLU A 31 28.08 -9.37 -28.50
N PRO A 32 28.76 -9.24 -27.34
CA PRO A 32 28.35 -10.02 -26.18
C PRO A 32 26.90 -9.67 -25.88
N PRO A 33 26.05 -10.62 -25.45
CA PRO A 33 24.72 -10.27 -24.98
C PRO A 33 24.92 -9.19 -23.91
N GLU A 34 24.26 -8.04 -24.09
CA GLU A 34 24.23 -7.01 -23.06
C GLU A 34 23.88 -7.72 -21.75
N TRP A 35 24.76 -7.65 -20.75
CA TRP A 35 24.51 -8.25 -19.44
C TRP A 35 23.50 -7.35 -18.71
N VAL A 36 22.27 -7.30 -19.25
CA VAL A 36 21.11 -6.67 -18.66
C VAL A 36 20.93 -7.38 -17.32
N ALA A 37 21.31 -6.69 -16.25
CA ALA A 37 21.34 -7.26 -14.92
C ALA A 37 19.96 -7.87 -14.63
N PRO A 38 19.86 -9.17 -14.29
CA PRO A 38 18.58 -9.84 -14.19
C PRO A 38 17.71 -9.13 -13.16
N SER A 39 16.47 -8.82 -13.54
CA SER A 39 15.53 -8.13 -12.65
C SER A 39 15.48 -8.83 -11.30
N PRO A 40 15.67 -8.12 -10.17
CA PRO A 40 15.61 -8.76 -8.87
C PRO A 40 14.22 -9.36 -8.65
N VAL A 41 14.19 -10.62 -8.18
CA VAL A 41 12.94 -11.38 -7.93
C VAL A 41 11.96 -10.57 -7.07
N VAL A 42 12.47 -9.79 -6.12
CA VAL A 42 11.74 -8.77 -5.38
C VAL A 42 12.29 -7.39 -5.77
N PRO A 43 11.58 -6.57 -6.57
CA PRO A 43 12.03 -5.22 -6.88
C PRO A 43 11.91 -4.34 -5.64
N SER A 44 12.93 -3.50 -5.39
CA SER A 44 12.89 -2.55 -4.28
C SER A 44 11.76 -1.54 -4.49
N THR A 45 11.00 -1.30 -3.43
CA THR A 45 9.88 -0.35 -3.37
C THR A 45 10.29 0.99 -2.74
N GLU A 46 11.59 1.23 -2.58
CA GLU A 46 12.11 2.48 -2.02
C GLU A 46 12.19 3.56 -3.09
N ASP A 47 11.78 4.76 -2.71
CA ASP A 47 11.76 5.95 -3.55
C ASP A 47 13.18 6.49 -3.81
N TYR A 48 13.57 6.62 -5.08
CA TYR A 48 14.90 7.02 -5.51
C TYR A 48 14.80 8.06 -6.62
N GLY A 49 15.13 9.32 -6.33
CA GLY A 49 15.13 10.38 -7.35
C GLY A 49 16.25 10.26 -8.38
N GLY A 50 17.36 9.63 -8.01
CA GLY A 50 18.57 9.56 -8.83
C GLY A 50 19.15 10.92 -9.20
N THR A 51 20.06 10.92 -10.16
CA THR A 51 20.74 12.12 -10.68
C THR A 51 19.79 13.06 -11.43
N HIS A 52 18.68 12.54 -11.95
CA HIS A 52 17.70 13.29 -12.73
C HIS A 52 16.57 13.91 -11.88
N ASP A 53 16.59 13.72 -10.55
CA ASP A 53 15.51 14.10 -9.64
C ASP A 53 14.13 13.68 -10.15
N PHE A 54 14.02 12.39 -10.49
CA PHE A 54 12.80 11.77 -10.95
C PHE A 54 11.72 11.87 -9.88
N ARG A 55 10.58 12.45 -10.23
CA ARG A 55 9.42 12.68 -9.36
C ARG A 55 8.13 12.32 -10.11
N VAL A 56 7.16 11.83 -9.37
CA VAL A 56 5.83 11.49 -9.89
C VAL A 56 4.79 12.37 -9.20
N GLY A 57 3.94 12.99 -10.00
CA GLY A 57 2.83 13.85 -9.58
C GLY A 57 1.49 13.35 -10.11
N PHE A 58 0.42 13.87 -9.52
CA PHE A 58 -0.95 13.57 -9.91
C PHE A 58 -1.75 14.87 -9.89
N LYS A 59 -2.59 15.08 -10.90
CA LYS A 59 -3.47 16.26 -10.93
C LYS A 59 -4.43 16.24 -9.74
N GLU A 60 -4.49 17.35 -9.00
CA GLU A 60 -5.41 17.46 -7.88
C GLU A 60 -6.86 17.33 -8.35
N THR A 61 -7.55 16.36 -7.78
CA THR A 61 -8.88 15.92 -8.18
C THR A 61 -9.71 15.70 -6.91
N GLY A 62 -10.92 16.25 -6.90
CA GLY A 62 -11.85 16.15 -5.78
C GLY A 62 -12.36 14.73 -5.53
N THR A 63 -13.14 14.56 -4.47
CA THR A 63 -13.65 13.25 -4.00
C THR A 63 -15.12 12.99 -4.34
N ALA A 64 -15.62 13.63 -5.40
CA ALA A 64 -17.00 13.51 -5.86
C ALA A 64 -17.33 12.10 -6.42
N LYS A 65 -18.62 11.73 -6.42
CA LYS A 65 -19.10 10.38 -6.82
C LYS A 65 -18.85 10.06 -8.30
N SER A 66 -18.78 11.09 -9.16
CA SER A 66 -18.50 10.98 -10.59
C SER A 66 -17.03 10.70 -10.93
N VAL A 67 -16.10 10.96 -10.00
CA VAL A 67 -14.66 10.90 -10.26
C VAL A 67 -14.19 9.48 -10.57
N THR A 68 -13.52 9.33 -11.71
CA THR A 68 -12.97 8.07 -12.22
C THR A 68 -11.58 7.76 -11.68
N CYS A 69 -10.80 8.78 -11.35
CA CYS A 69 -9.44 8.67 -10.81
C CYS A 69 -9.18 9.83 -9.83
N THR A 70 -8.66 9.52 -8.64
CA THR A 70 -8.26 10.52 -7.63
C THR A 70 -7.07 10.03 -6.81
N PHE A 71 -6.15 10.92 -6.46
CA PHE A 71 -4.94 10.61 -5.71
C PHE A 71 -4.97 11.22 -4.30
N SER A 72 -4.65 10.40 -3.30
CA SER A 72 -4.46 10.84 -1.91
C SER A 72 -2.97 11.06 -1.64
N LYS A 73 -2.59 12.32 -1.39
CA LYS A 73 -1.25 12.67 -0.91
C LYS A 73 -0.98 12.13 0.49
N GLU A 74 -2.00 12.14 1.38
CA GLU A 74 -1.87 11.64 2.77
C GLU A 74 -1.52 10.14 2.83
N LEU A 75 -1.95 9.36 1.84
CA LEU A 75 -1.74 7.91 1.78
C LEU A 75 -0.70 7.47 0.74
N ASN A 76 -0.15 8.40 -0.06
CA ASN A 76 0.57 8.12 -1.31
C ASN A 76 -0.15 7.05 -2.17
N LYS A 77 -1.46 7.27 -2.41
CA LYS A 77 -2.37 6.25 -2.92
C LYS A 77 -3.32 6.75 -4.00
N LEU A 78 -3.29 6.07 -5.15
CA LEU A 78 -4.19 6.26 -6.27
C LEU A 78 -5.46 5.41 -6.09
N PHE A 79 -6.62 6.05 -6.26
CA PHE A 79 -7.92 5.40 -6.29
C PHE A 79 -8.51 5.60 -7.69
N CYS A 80 -8.79 4.51 -8.41
CA CYS A 80 -9.27 4.57 -9.79
C CYS A 80 -10.36 3.56 -10.09
N ARG A 81 -11.14 3.79 -11.14
CA ARG A 81 -12.09 2.82 -11.70
C ARG A 81 -11.38 1.84 -12.64
N LEU A 82 -11.95 0.64 -12.74
CA LEU A 82 -11.56 -0.38 -13.72
C LEU A 82 -11.52 0.21 -15.14
N ALA A 83 -10.40 0.01 -15.85
CA ALA A 83 -10.20 0.42 -17.24
C ALA A 83 -10.61 1.88 -17.52
N LYS A 84 -10.16 2.82 -16.66
CA LYS A 84 -10.29 4.26 -16.89
C LYS A 84 -8.94 4.97 -16.75
N PRO A 85 -8.65 5.93 -17.65
CA PRO A 85 -7.34 6.56 -17.73
C PRO A 85 -7.00 7.28 -16.42
N CYS A 86 -5.82 6.95 -15.91
CA CYS A 86 -5.20 7.56 -14.74
C CYS A 86 -4.01 8.40 -15.23
N PRO A 87 -4.16 9.73 -15.35
CA PRO A 87 -3.05 10.59 -15.75
C PRO A 87 -2.01 10.67 -14.63
N VAL A 88 -0.80 10.22 -14.93
CA VAL A 88 0.36 10.28 -14.05
C VAL A 88 1.36 11.26 -14.65
N GLN A 89 1.71 12.29 -13.88
CA GLN A 89 2.65 13.33 -14.30
C GLN A 89 4.07 12.93 -13.93
N VAL A 90 4.93 12.78 -14.92
CA VAL A 90 6.36 12.55 -14.75
C VAL A 90 7.08 13.90 -14.76
N ARG A 91 7.95 14.10 -13.76
CA ARG A 91 8.79 15.28 -13.59
C ARG A 91 10.23 14.83 -13.43
N VAL A 92 11.15 15.54 -14.08
CA VAL A 92 12.59 15.38 -13.95
C VAL A 92 13.22 16.75 -13.74
N GLY A 93 14.19 16.86 -12.85
CA GLY A 93 14.95 18.10 -12.63
C GLY A 93 16.05 18.31 -13.67
N VAL A 94 16.62 17.22 -14.21
CA VAL A 94 17.62 17.24 -15.28
C VAL A 94 17.16 16.30 -16.40
N PRO A 95 17.10 16.74 -17.67
CA PRO A 95 16.71 15.88 -18.79
C PRO A 95 17.54 14.58 -18.84
N PRO A 96 16.90 13.40 -18.96
CA PRO A 96 17.62 12.14 -19.07
C PRO A 96 18.19 11.93 -20.49
N PRO A 97 19.13 10.97 -20.67
CA PRO A 97 19.71 10.67 -21.97
C PRO A 97 18.66 10.26 -23.03
N PRO A 98 18.92 10.50 -24.33
CA PRO A 98 18.07 10.03 -25.41
C PRO A 98 17.84 8.51 -25.34
N GLY A 99 16.63 8.05 -25.67
CA GLY A 99 16.25 6.64 -25.61
C GLY A 99 15.86 6.12 -24.22
N THR A 100 15.83 6.98 -23.20
CA THR A 100 15.32 6.64 -21.86
C THR A 100 13.86 6.13 -21.92
N LEU A 101 13.53 5.15 -21.09
CA LEU A 101 12.21 4.53 -20.97
C LEU A 101 11.58 4.82 -19.60
N LEU A 102 10.25 4.88 -19.57
CA LEU A 102 9.42 4.86 -18.37
C LEU A 102 8.75 3.49 -18.26
N ARG A 103 9.13 2.67 -17.27
CA ARG A 103 8.52 1.35 -17.03
C ARG A 103 7.61 1.38 -15.81
N ALA A 104 6.46 0.70 -15.92
CA ALA A 104 5.53 0.46 -14.83
C ALA A 104 5.45 -1.02 -14.48
N VAL A 105 5.57 -1.34 -13.19
CA VAL A 105 5.47 -2.70 -12.64
C VAL A 105 4.51 -2.70 -11.44
N ALA A 106 3.68 -3.73 -11.31
CA ALA A 106 2.82 -3.93 -10.14
C ALA A 106 3.37 -5.03 -9.22
N VAL A 107 3.43 -4.75 -7.91
CA VAL A 107 3.79 -5.72 -6.86
C VAL A 107 2.79 -5.68 -5.70
N TYR A 108 2.66 -6.77 -4.95
CA TYR A 108 1.87 -6.74 -3.72
C TYR A 108 2.61 -5.99 -2.61
N LYS A 109 1.89 -5.16 -1.84
CA LYS A 109 2.46 -4.32 -0.77
C LYS A 109 2.88 -5.12 0.46
N LYS A 110 2.24 -6.28 0.71
CA LYS A 110 2.58 -7.18 1.83
C LYS A 110 3.78 -8.05 1.45
N SER A 111 4.75 -8.16 2.34
CA SER A 111 5.90 -9.09 2.22
C SER A 111 5.46 -10.54 1.98
N GLU A 112 4.40 -10.99 2.66
CA GLU A 112 3.73 -12.30 2.48
C GLU A 112 3.47 -12.68 1.01
N HIS A 113 3.22 -11.69 0.14
CA HIS A 113 2.83 -11.89 -1.25
C HIS A 113 3.81 -11.23 -2.24
N VAL A 114 4.92 -10.65 -1.79
CA VAL A 114 5.76 -9.82 -2.66
C VAL A 114 6.38 -10.62 -3.80
N ALA A 115 6.68 -11.91 -3.57
CA ALA A 115 7.17 -12.84 -4.58
C ALA A 115 6.09 -13.26 -5.61
N GLU A 116 4.80 -13.09 -5.31
CA GLU A 116 3.74 -13.39 -6.27
C GLU A 116 3.68 -12.33 -7.38
N VAL A 117 3.33 -12.77 -8.59
CA VAL A 117 3.08 -11.88 -9.73
C VAL A 117 1.66 -11.30 -9.63
N VAL A 118 1.54 -9.99 -9.81
CA VAL A 118 0.24 -9.31 -9.87
C VAL A 118 -0.37 -9.53 -11.26
N LYS A 119 -1.31 -10.49 -11.36
CA LYS A 119 -2.04 -10.82 -12.59
C LYS A 119 -3.51 -10.38 -12.52
N ARG A 120 -4.15 -10.24 -13.70
CA ARG A 120 -5.62 -10.10 -13.79
C ARG A 120 -6.29 -11.40 -13.35
N CYS A 121 -7.55 -11.33 -12.92
CA CYS A 121 -8.29 -12.56 -12.62
C CYS A 121 -8.70 -13.29 -13.91
N PRO A 122 -8.89 -14.63 -13.89
CA PRO A 122 -9.22 -15.42 -15.08
C PRO A 122 -10.48 -14.97 -15.82
N HIS A 123 -11.43 -14.34 -15.13
CA HIS A 123 -12.63 -13.77 -15.76
C HIS A 123 -12.30 -12.56 -16.64
N HIS A 124 -11.56 -11.58 -16.11
CA HIS A 124 -11.17 -10.39 -16.86
C HIS A 124 -10.11 -10.69 -17.93
N GLU A 125 -9.20 -11.63 -17.66
CA GLU A 125 -8.24 -12.14 -18.64
C GLU A 125 -8.94 -12.66 -19.90
N ARG A 126 -9.84 -13.64 -19.75
CA ARG A 126 -10.61 -14.21 -20.88
C ARG A 126 -11.53 -13.19 -21.57
N CYS A 127 -12.12 -12.26 -20.82
CA CYS A 127 -13.09 -11.30 -21.37
C CYS A 127 -12.42 -10.09 -22.08
N GLY A 128 -11.11 -9.89 -21.93
CA GLY A 128 -10.40 -8.69 -22.42
C GLY A 128 -9.83 -8.78 -23.85
N GLY A 129 -10.18 -9.81 -24.62
CA GLY A 129 -9.38 -10.28 -25.76
C GLY A 129 -9.61 -9.64 -27.14
N ALA A 130 -10.37 -8.55 -27.28
CA ALA A 130 -10.79 -8.07 -28.63
C ALA A 130 -10.66 -6.56 -28.92
N ALA A 131 -10.51 -5.70 -27.91
CA ALA A 131 -10.65 -4.24 -28.12
C ALA A 131 -9.33 -3.46 -28.25
N ASP A 132 -8.18 -4.09 -27.96
CA ASP A 132 -6.96 -3.38 -27.55
C ASP A 132 -5.72 -4.24 -27.90
N GLY A 133 -5.53 -4.47 -29.20
CA GLY A 133 -4.70 -5.57 -29.76
C GLY A 133 -3.19 -5.49 -29.53
N LEU A 134 -2.69 -4.41 -28.93
CA LEU A 134 -1.26 -4.24 -28.58
C LEU A 134 -0.93 -4.75 -27.16
N ALA A 135 -1.93 -4.91 -26.29
CA ALA A 135 -1.73 -5.16 -24.87
C ALA A 135 -2.14 -6.60 -24.49
N PRO A 136 -1.21 -7.46 -24.00
CA PRO A 136 -1.55 -8.84 -23.69
C PRO A 136 -2.64 -8.96 -22.61
N ALA A 137 -3.42 -10.04 -22.67
CA ALA A 137 -4.59 -10.24 -21.82
C ALA A 137 -4.26 -10.40 -20.32
N GLN A 138 -3.01 -10.70 -19.96
CA GLN A 138 -2.59 -10.95 -18.58
C GLN A 138 -2.12 -9.69 -17.82
N HIS A 139 -1.71 -8.62 -18.51
CA HIS A 139 -1.12 -7.43 -17.89
C HIS A 139 -2.17 -6.61 -17.13
N LEU A 140 -1.95 -6.37 -15.84
CA LEU A 140 -2.83 -5.51 -15.04
C LEU A 140 -2.76 -4.04 -15.47
N ILE A 141 -1.55 -3.54 -15.72
CA ILE A 141 -1.29 -2.15 -16.11
C ILE A 141 -1.21 -2.08 -17.64
N ARG A 142 -1.92 -1.12 -18.23
CA ARG A 142 -1.84 -0.73 -19.64
C ARG A 142 -1.54 0.76 -19.77
N VAL A 143 -1.10 1.18 -20.95
CA VAL A 143 -0.98 2.59 -21.32
C VAL A 143 -2.01 2.90 -22.40
N GLU A 144 -2.72 4.02 -22.25
CA GLU A 144 -3.70 4.55 -23.22
C GLU A 144 -3.07 5.68 -24.04
N GLY A 145 -3.37 5.74 -25.34
CA GLY A 145 -2.96 6.85 -26.21
C GLY A 145 -1.49 6.85 -26.67
N ASN A 146 -0.66 5.88 -26.27
CA ASN A 146 0.73 5.76 -26.73
C ASN A 146 0.93 4.43 -27.50
N PRO A 147 1.13 4.45 -28.84
CA PRO A 147 1.34 3.25 -29.65
C PRO A 147 2.74 2.64 -29.51
N GLN A 148 3.69 3.34 -28.89
CA GLN A 148 5.04 2.85 -28.60
C GLN A 148 5.11 2.10 -27.26
N ALA A 149 3.98 1.86 -26.59
CA ALA A 149 3.91 1.06 -25.37
C ALA A 149 4.31 -0.40 -25.62
N ARG A 150 5.41 -0.82 -25.01
CA ARG A 150 5.96 -2.17 -25.08
C ARG A 150 5.59 -2.94 -23.81
N TYR A 151 4.85 -4.02 -23.98
CA TYR A 151 4.48 -4.93 -22.91
C TYR A 151 5.54 -6.04 -22.81
N HIS A 152 6.05 -6.29 -21.60
CA HIS A 152 7.12 -7.26 -21.38
C HIS A 152 6.82 -8.18 -20.20
N ASP A 153 6.87 -9.48 -20.46
CA ASP A 153 6.84 -10.55 -19.47
C ASP A 153 8.27 -10.99 -19.18
N ASP A 154 8.75 -10.71 -17.96
CA ASP A 154 10.09 -11.08 -17.54
C ASP A 154 10.27 -12.61 -17.49
N GLU A 155 11.22 -13.16 -18.24
CA GLU A 155 11.40 -14.62 -18.31
C GLU A 155 11.85 -15.24 -16.98
N THR A 156 12.58 -14.49 -16.15
CA THR A 156 13.12 -14.98 -14.87
C THR A 156 12.12 -14.76 -13.75
N THR A 157 11.58 -13.55 -13.61
CA THR A 157 10.68 -13.19 -12.50
C THR A 157 9.20 -13.44 -12.80
N LYS A 158 8.85 -13.73 -14.07
CA LYS A 158 7.48 -13.84 -14.60
C LYS A 158 6.63 -12.59 -14.34
N ARG A 159 7.25 -11.45 -14.02
CA ARG A 159 6.56 -10.18 -13.75
C ARG A 159 6.16 -9.50 -15.05
N HIS A 160 4.92 -9.05 -15.08
CA HIS A 160 4.37 -8.27 -16.19
C HIS A 160 4.76 -6.80 -16.00
N SER A 161 5.32 -6.18 -17.03
CA SER A 161 5.66 -4.76 -17.06
C SER A 161 5.17 -4.11 -18.36
N VAL A 162 5.04 -2.78 -18.34
CA VAL A 162 4.83 -1.98 -19.56
C VAL A 162 5.81 -0.82 -19.57
N ALA A 163 6.51 -0.62 -20.69
CA ALA A 163 7.47 0.45 -20.89
C ALA A 163 7.01 1.35 -22.05
N VAL A 164 7.19 2.67 -21.88
CA VAL A 164 7.01 3.67 -22.95
C VAL A 164 8.29 4.49 -23.07
N PRO A 165 8.62 5.03 -24.26
CA PRO A 165 9.65 6.06 -24.39
C PRO A 165 9.38 7.24 -23.45
N TYR A 166 10.43 7.78 -22.84
CA TYR A 166 10.36 9.05 -22.15
C TYR A 166 10.33 10.18 -23.18
N GLU A 167 9.25 10.96 -23.18
CA GLU A 167 9.11 12.18 -23.97
C GLU A 167 9.34 13.40 -23.06
N PRO A 168 10.15 14.39 -23.48
CA PRO A 168 10.27 15.66 -22.76
C PRO A 168 8.92 16.40 -22.64
N PRO A 169 8.72 17.22 -21.60
CA PRO A 169 7.52 18.05 -21.49
C PRO A 169 7.33 18.98 -22.70
N GLU A 170 6.09 19.20 -23.10
CA GLU A 170 5.72 20.18 -24.12
C GLU A 170 6.14 21.60 -23.70
N VAL A 171 6.36 22.49 -24.69
CA VAL A 171 6.75 23.88 -24.42
C VAL A 171 5.70 24.59 -23.57
N GLY A 172 6.10 25.05 -22.38
CA GLY A 172 5.21 25.66 -21.39
C GLY A 172 4.65 24.70 -20.34
N SER A 173 4.95 23.40 -20.43
CA SER A 173 4.72 22.41 -19.37
C SER A 173 5.98 22.14 -18.55
N ASP A 174 5.81 21.80 -17.28
CA ASP A 174 6.87 21.34 -16.37
C ASP A 174 6.85 19.80 -16.17
N CYS A 175 5.96 19.10 -16.87
CA CYS A 175 5.79 17.65 -16.75
C CYS A 175 5.23 16.98 -18.01
N THR A 176 5.59 15.70 -18.19
CA THR A 176 5.05 14.80 -19.21
C THR A 176 3.94 13.97 -18.57
N THR A 177 2.80 13.74 -19.25
CA THR A 177 1.69 12.95 -18.68
C THR A 177 1.55 11.61 -19.39
N VAL A 178 1.62 10.52 -18.63
CA VAL A 178 1.34 9.15 -19.13
C VAL A 178 -0.02 8.69 -18.61
N LEU A 179 -0.87 8.17 -19.49
CA LEU A 179 -2.21 7.68 -19.15
C LEU A 179 -2.16 6.17 -18.84
N TYR A 180 -2.16 5.81 -17.56
CA TYR A 180 -2.18 4.40 -17.15
C TYR A 180 -3.59 3.87 -16.91
N ASN A 181 -3.84 2.64 -17.34
CA ASN A 181 -5.10 1.92 -17.18
C ASN A 181 -4.91 0.67 -16.33
N PHE A 182 -5.81 0.44 -15.36
CA PHE A 182 -5.79 -0.73 -14.50
C PHE A 182 -6.94 -1.68 -14.82
N MET A 183 -6.60 -2.88 -15.31
CA MET A 183 -7.51 -3.77 -16.03
C MET A 183 -8.16 -4.87 -15.17
N CYS A 184 -8.12 -4.74 -13.84
CA CYS A 184 -8.80 -5.63 -12.90
C CYS A 184 -9.12 -4.89 -11.59
N ASN A 185 -10.29 -5.13 -10.99
CA ASN A 185 -10.61 -4.55 -9.67
C ASN A 185 -9.72 -5.18 -8.59
N SER A 186 -9.31 -4.39 -7.59
CA SER A 186 -8.51 -4.91 -6.46
C SER A 186 -9.25 -5.99 -5.66
N SER A 187 -10.58 -6.02 -5.72
CA SER A 187 -11.42 -7.04 -5.07
C SER A 187 -11.66 -8.33 -5.87
N CYS A 188 -11.13 -8.46 -7.09
CA CYS A 188 -11.37 -9.64 -7.93
C CYS A 188 -10.76 -10.91 -7.34
N MET A 189 -11.60 -11.93 -7.12
CA MET A 189 -11.18 -13.29 -6.75
C MET A 189 -10.35 -13.91 -7.88
N GLY A 190 -9.34 -14.70 -7.53
CA GLY A 190 -8.40 -15.29 -8.50
C GLY A 190 -7.43 -14.31 -9.18
N GLY A 191 -7.39 -13.04 -8.73
CA GLY A 191 -6.37 -12.07 -9.12
C GLY A 191 -5.76 -11.40 -7.88
N MET A 192 -5.89 -10.08 -7.75
CA MET A 192 -5.46 -9.35 -6.56
C MET A 192 -6.14 -9.82 -5.25
N ASN A 193 -7.40 -10.27 -5.30
CA ASN A 193 -8.14 -10.82 -4.16
C ASN A 193 -8.08 -9.96 -2.88
N ARG A 194 -8.39 -8.67 -3.01
CA ARG A 194 -8.36 -7.64 -1.94
C ARG A 194 -6.98 -7.33 -1.35
N ARG A 195 -5.90 -7.91 -1.87
CA ARG A 195 -4.52 -7.60 -1.46
C ARG A 195 -4.10 -6.24 -2.04
N PRO A 196 -3.54 -5.32 -1.23
CA PRO A 196 -3.07 -4.02 -1.72
C PRO A 196 -1.83 -4.19 -2.61
N ILE A 197 -1.74 -3.37 -3.66
CA ILE A 197 -0.62 -3.34 -4.60
C ILE A 197 0.10 -1.99 -4.59
N LEU A 198 1.40 -2.03 -4.80
CA LEU A 198 2.21 -0.87 -5.18
C LEU A 198 2.45 -0.90 -6.69
N THR A 199 2.32 0.25 -7.33
CA THR A 199 2.89 0.49 -8.65
C THR A 199 4.26 1.13 -8.48
N ILE A 200 5.26 0.51 -9.06
CA ILE A 200 6.63 1.01 -9.18
C ILE A 200 6.74 1.63 -10.57
N LEU A 201 7.07 2.91 -10.65
CA LEU A 201 7.51 3.56 -11.87
C LEU A 201 9.03 3.72 -11.84
N THR A 202 9.71 3.24 -12.87
CA THR A 202 11.15 3.37 -13.06
C THR A 202 11.46 4.21 -14.31
N LEU A 203 12.49 5.04 -14.19
CA LEU A 203 13.16 5.72 -15.29
C LEU A 203 14.41 4.91 -15.62
N GLU A 204 14.50 4.37 -16.83
CA GLU A 204 15.52 3.41 -17.26
C GLU A 204 16.27 3.94 -18.48
N ALA A 205 17.61 3.96 -18.44
CA ALA A 205 18.44 4.30 -19.59
C ALA A 205 18.38 3.21 -20.68
N PRO A 206 18.81 3.50 -21.93
CA PRO A 206 19.21 2.45 -22.87
C PRO A 206 20.19 1.48 -22.20
N GLY A 207 19.98 0.16 -22.35
CA GLY A 207 20.70 -0.88 -21.60
C GLY A 207 20.13 -1.22 -20.22
N GLY A 208 19.00 -0.63 -19.81
CA GLY A 208 18.25 -1.03 -18.59
C GLY A 208 18.79 -0.48 -17.27
N GLN A 209 19.74 0.45 -17.28
CA GLN A 209 20.26 1.08 -16.06
C GLN A 209 19.19 1.94 -15.38
N LEU A 210 19.00 1.75 -14.07
CA LEU A 210 18.02 2.52 -13.29
C LEU A 210 18.48 3.96 -13.03
N LEU A 211 17.82 4.93 -13.65
CA LEU A 211 18.05 6.37 -13.45
C LEU A 211 17.19 6.97 -12.33
N GLY A 212 16.05 6.36 -12.01
CA GLY A 212 15.11 6.84 -10.99
C GLY A 212 13.97 5.86 -10.73
N ARG A 213 13.38 5.91 -9.54
CA ARG A 213 12.25 5.06 -9.12
C ARG A 213 11.30 5.81 -8.19
N ARG A 214 9.99 5.68 -8.42
CA ARG A 214 8.94 6.17 -7.52
C ARG A 214 7.85 5.14 -7.34
N CYS A 215 7.36 4.99 -6.11
CA CYS A 215 6.36 4.01 -5.75
C CYS A 215 5.10 4.68 -5.19
N PHE A 216 3.92 4.20 -5.58
CA PHE A 216 2.64 4.62 -5.00
C PHE A 216 1.67 3.44 -4.90
N GLU A 217 0.77 3.46 -3.92
CA GLU A 217 -0.24 2.42 -3.77
C GLU A 217 -1.39 2.62 -4.77
N VAL A 218 -1.97 1.53 -5.29
CA VAL A 218 -3.12 1.61 -6.20
C VAL A 218 -4.29 0.78 -5.69
N ARG A 219 -5.49 1.38 -5.72
CA ARG A 219 -6.77 0.71 -5.45
C ARG A 219 -7.74 0.92 -6.61
N VAL A 220 -8.01 -0.17 -7.33
CA VAL A 220 -9.00 -0.21 -8.40
C VAL A 220 -10.36 -0.58 -7.81
N CYS A 221 -11.31 0.35 -7.84
CA CYS A 221 -12.59 0.27 -7.15
C CYS A 221 -13.72 1.03 -7.90
N ALA A 222 -14.98 0.68 -7.63
CA ALA A 222 -16.13 1.31 -8.31
C ALA A 222 -16.34 2.79 -7.92
N CYS A 223 -15.98 3.19 -6.69
CA CYS A 223 -16.27 4.51 -6.13
C CYS A 223 -15.01 5.19 -5.55
N PRO A 224 -14.05 5.63 -6.37
CA PRO A 224 -12.77 6.18 -5.91
C PRO A 224 -12.90 7.28 -4.85
N GLY A 225 -13.74 8.29 -5.09
CA GLY A 225 -13.92 9.41 -4.15
C GLY A 225 -14.61 9.05 -2.82
N ARG A 226 -15.28 7.88 -2.72
CA ARG A 226 -15.78 7.35 -1.45
C ARG A 226 -14.68 6.59 -0.72
N ASP A 227 -14.08 5.62 -1.40
CA ASP A 227 -13.05 4.75 -0.82
C ASP A 227 -11.84 5.58 -0.34
N ARG A 228 -11.44 6.61 -1.11
CA ARG A 228 -10.42 7.59 -0.70
C ARG A 228 -10.77 8.27 0.63
N ARG A 229 -11.97 8.88 0.74
CA ARG A 229 -12.40 9.55 1.98
C ARG A 229 -12.46 8.60 3.17
N THR A 230 -12.97 7.38 2.96
CA THR A 230 -13.04 6.36 4.01
C THR A 230 -11.65 5.92 4.49
N GLU A 231 -10.69 5.74 3.57
CA GLU A 231 -9.31 5.37 3.93
C GLU A 231 -8.53 6.54 4.56
N GLU A 232 -8.69 7.78 4.08
CA GLU A 232 -8.10 8.99 4.69
C GLU A 232 -8.66 9.21 6.11
N GLU A 233 -9.97 9.06 6.31
CA GLU A 233 -10.59 9.15 7.64
C GLU A 233 -10.08 8.05 8.59
N ASN A 234 -9.97 6.82 8.10
CA ASN A 234 -9.43 5.69 8.88
C ASN A 234 -7.95 5.90 9.24
N ALA A 235 -7.14 6.46 8.34
CA ALA A 235 -5.76 6.82 8.62
C ALA A 235 -5.66 7.96 9.64
N ARG A 236 -6.50 9.00 9.52
CA ARG A 236 -6.60 10.10 10.50
C ARG A 236 -7.03 9.62 11.89
N LYS A 237 -7.97 8.68 11.98
CA LYS A 237 -8.36 8.03 13.25
C LYS A 237 -7.21 7.22 13.85
N ARG A 238 -6.47 6.44 13.04
CA ARG A 238 -5.31 5.66 13.48
C ARG A 238 -4.10 6.53 13.86
N GLY A 239 -3.89 7.66 13.19
CA GLY A 239 -2.87 8.66 13.53
C GLY A 239 -3.26 9.58 14.70
N GLY A 240 -4.52 9.54 15.14
CA GLY A 240 -5.08 10.40 16.19
C GLY A 240 -4.56 10.12 17.60
N ALA A 241 -3.96 8.94 17.84
CA ALA A 241 -3.36 8.55 19.13
C ALA A 241 -2.08 9.33 19.51
N LYS A 242 -1.76 10.41 18.78
CA LYS A 242 -0.69 11.37 19.10
C LYS A 242 -1.20 12.79 18.94
N ARG A 243 -2.02 13.26 19.89
CA ARG A 243 -2.29 14.70 20.06
C ARG A 243 -1.73 15.17 21.39
N ALA A 244 -0.67 15.98 21.29
CA ALA A 244 -0.22 16.80 22.39
C ALA A 244 -1.36 17.70 22.88
N LEU A 245 -1.45 17.89 24.19
CA LEU A 245 -2.39 18.81 24.81
C LEU A 245 -1.99 20.25 24.47
N SER A 246 -2.85 20.96 23.74
CA SER A 246 -2.88 22.43 23.79
C SER A 246 -3.62 22.84 25.07
N PRO A 247 -3.20 23.91 25.78
CA PRO A 247 -3.88 24.36 26.99
C PRO A 247 -5.29 24.90 26.69
N PRO A 248 -6.21 24.88 27.67
CA PRO A 248 -7.60 25.24 27.46
C PRO A 248 -7.80 26.74 27.32
N SER A 249 -8.69 27.12 26.40
CA SER A 249 -9.42 28.39 26.44
C SER A 249 -10.91 28.10 26.47
N GLU A 250 -11.70 29.06 26.95
CA GLU A 250 -12.95 28.81 27.67
C GLU A 250 -14.14 28.38 26.79
N ALA A 251 -15.08 27.68 27.43
CA ALA A 251 -16.39 27.27 26.89
C ALA A 251 -17.36 28.50 26.84
N PRO A 252 -18.65 28.41 26.41
CA PRO A 252 -19.53 27.23 26.19
C PRO A 252 -20.40 27.36 24.89
N GLN A 253 -21.55 26.70 24.60
CA GLN A 253 -22.46 25.81 25.33
C GLN A 253 -23.00 24.62 24.47
N SER A 254 -23.59 23.64 25.16
CA SER A 254 -24.79 22.86 24.80
C SER A 254 -24.91 22.15 23.43
N SER A 255 -24.92 20.80 23.48
CA SER A 255 -26.20 20.06 23.37
C SER A 255 -26.04 18.59 23.81
N LYS A 256 -27.08 18.05 24.45
CA LYS A 256 -27.04 16.73 25.09
C LYS A 256 -27.26 15.60 24.08
N LYS A 257 -26.32 14.66 23.96
CA LYS A 257 -26.63 13.26 23.59
C LYS A 257 -25.95 12.29 24.55
N ARG A 258 -26.79 11.54 25.25
CA ARG A 258 -26.43 10.51 26.23
C ARG A 258 -25.87 9.29 25.48
N VAL A 259 -24.55 9.16 25.41
CA VAL A 259 -23.90 7.92 24.98
C VAL A 259 -23.73 7.04 26.21
N LEU A 260 -24.12 5.78 26.05
CA LEU A 260 -24.08 4.75 27.10
C LEU A 260 -22.65 4.21 27.19
N ASN A 261 -22.04 4.30 28.37
CA ASN A 261 -20.79 3.67 28.82
C ASN A 261 -19.58 3.71 27.86
N PRO A 262 -18.51 4.49 28.16
CA PRO A 262 -17.22 4.27 27.51
C PRO A 262 -16.65 2.91 27.94
N ASP A 263 -16.06 2.17 27.00
CA ASP A 263 -15.22 1.00 27.32
C ASP A 263 -14.05 1.45 28.24
N PRO A 264 -13.65 0.64 29.24
CA PRO A 264 -12.50 0.95 30.09
C PRO A 264 -11.21 0.91 29.25
N GLU A 265 -10.68 2.09 28.93
CA GLU A 265 -9.46 2.25 28.13
C GLU A 265 -8.25 1.66 28.89
N THR A 266 -7.90 0.42 28.56
CA THR A 266 -6.90 -0.36 29.29
C THR A 266 -5.50 -0.08 28.74
N PHE A 267 -4.61 0.43 29.60
CA PHE A 267 -3.23 0.75 29.26
C PHE A 267 -2.23 -0.24 29.87
N TRP A 268 -1.11 -0.49 29.17
CA TRP A 268 -0.07 -1.42 29.62
C TRP A 268 1.14 -0.68 30.17
N LEU A 269 1.48 -0.89 31.44
CA LEU A 269 2.66 -0.31 32.10
C LEU A 269 3.77 -1.37 32.28
N GLN A 270 4.93 -1.14 31.65
CA GLN A 270 6.07 -2.06 31.77
C GLN A 270 6.90 -1.76 33.03
N VAL A 271 6.85 -2.65 34.03
CA VAL A 271 7.55 -2.48 35.32
C VAL A 271 8.76 -3.42 35.43
N LYS A 272 9.94 -2.88 35.77
CA LYS A 272 11.15 -3.67 36.06
C LYS A 272 11.35 -3.85 37.57
N GLY A 273 11.31 -5.12 38.01
CA GLY A 273 11.60 -5.55 39.39
C GLY A 273 10.34 -5.90 40.20
N ARG A 274 10.32 -7.11 40.78
CA ARG A 274 9.14 -7.73 41.41
C ARG A 274 8.50 -6.87 42.51
N ARG A 275 9.30 -6.37 43.47
CA ARG A 275 8.81 -5.50 44.55
C ARG A 275 8.13 -4.22 44.05
N ARG A 276 8.56 -3.66 42.90
CA ARG A 276 7.94 -2.47 42.30
C ARG A 276 6.62 -2.80 41.61
N TYR A 277 6.55 -3.97 40.97
CA TYR A 277 5.32 -4.48 40.40
C TYR A 277 4.26 -4.74 41.48
N GLU A 278 4.66 -5.38 42.59
CA GLU A 278 3.75 -5.69 43.72
C GLU A 278 3.14 -4.40 44.33
N MET A 279 3.95 -3.36 44.57
CA MET A 279 3.43 -2.06 45.06
C MET A 279 2.52 -1.34 44.06
N LEU A 280 2.87 -1.34 42.76
CA LEU A 280 2.04 -0.69 41.73
C LEU A 280 0.73 -1.44 41.48
N LYS A 281 0.74 -2.78 41.62
CA LYS A 281 -0.45 -3.61 41.57
C LYS A 281 -1.38 -3.32 42.74
N GLU A 282 -0.86 -3.28 43.98
CA GLU A 282 -1.66 -2.99 45.18
C GLU A 282 -2.35 -1.62 45.09
N ILE A 283 -1.68 -0.60 44.54
CA ILE A 283 -2.26 0.72 44.28
C ILE A 283 -3.38 0.64 43.22
N ASN A 284 -3.17 -0.09 42.12
CA ASN A 284 -4.17 -0.24 41.06
C ASN A 284 -5.42 -0.97 41.56
N ASP A 285 -5.24 -2.11 42.22
CA ASP A 285 -6.33 -2.93 42.78
C ASP A 285 -7.16 -2.10 43.81
N ALA A 286 -6.52 -1.22 44.58
CA ALA A 286 -7.20 -0.33 45.53
C ALA A 286 -7.99 0.81 44.85
N LEU A 287 -7.47 1.36 43.76
CA LEU A 287 -8.17 2.40 42.98
C LEU A 287 -9.39 1.83 42.24
N GLU A 288 -9.27 0.64 41.64
CA GLU A 288 -10.40 -0.06 41.02
C GLU A 288 -11.50 -0.39 42.05
N ALA A 289 -11.12 -0.80 43.26
CA ALA A 289 -12.06 -1.03 44.36
C ALA A 289 -12.76 0.26 44.83
N GLN A 290 -12.11 1.43 44.69
CA GLN A 290 -12.68 2.73 45.02
C GLN A 290 -13.63 3.24 43.91
N GLU A 291 -13.31 3.04 42.64
CA GLU A 291 -14.19 3.40 41.51
C GLU A 291 -15.43 2.50 41.41
N GLY A 292 -15.31 1.21 41.76
CA GLY A 292 -16.46 0.32 41.94
C GLY A 292 -17.31 0.59 43.20
N GLY A 293 -16.86 1.53 44.05
CA GLY A 293 -17.29 1.70 45.46
C GLY A 293 -18.53 2.55 45.72
N GLY A 294 -19.47 2.64 44.78
CA GLY A 294 -20.70 3.45 44.89
C GLY A 294 -21.76 2.97 45.90
N ALA A 295 -21.44 2.06 46.82
CA ALA A 295 -22.31 1.66 47.94
C ALA A 295 -21.51 1.02 49.09
N LEU A 296 -21.63 1.59 50.29
CA LEU A 296 -21.06 1.01 51.52
C LEU A 296 -21.68 -0.38 51.82
N PRO A 297 -20.89 -1.39 52.22
CA PRO A 297 -21.42 -2.58 52.85
C PRO A 297 -22.03 -2.18 54.20
N ARG A 298 -23.32 -2.42 54.39
CA ARG A 298 -23.96 -2.30 55.71
C ARG A 298 -23.33 -3.32 56.67
N PRO A 299 -23.12 -2.97 57.95
CA PRO A 299 -22.56 -3.90 58.92
C PRO A 299 -23.46 -5.13 59.11
N PRO A 300 -22.89 -6.31 59.39
CA PRO A 300 -23.67 -7.53 59.57
C PRO A 300 -24.60 -7.39 60.78
N LYS A 301 -25.91 -7.49 60.55
CA LYS A 301 -26.89 -7.65 61.64
C LYS A 301 -26.66 -9.02 62.27
N GLY A 302 -25.90 -9.05 63.35
CA GLY A 302 -25.72 -10.24 64.17
C GLY A 302 -27.07 -10.78 64.64
N ARG A 303 -27.24 -12.10 64.56
CA ARG A 303 -28.35 -12.80 65.23
C ARG A 303 -28.27 -12.48 66.72
N ARG A 304 -29.30 -11.88 67.30
CA ARG A 304 -29.53 -11.96 68.76
C ARG A 304 -30.32 -13.22 69.10
N PRO A 305 -30.16 -13.79 70.31
CA PRO A 305 -30.75 -15.07 70.66
C PRO A 305 -32.28 -15.01 70.79
N ARG A 306 -32.88 -16.19 70.77
CA ARG A 306 -34.29 -16.44 71.09
C ARG A 306 -34.48 -16.29 72.61
N GLY A 307 -35.32 -15.34 73.06
CA GLY A 307 -35.61 -15.11 74.48
C GLY A 307 -36.70 -14.05 74.70
N GLU A 308 -37.81 -14.50 75.29
CA GLU A 308 -38.90 -13.85 76.06
C GLU A 308 -39.00 -12.30 76.12
N GLY A 309 -40.24 -11.76 76.01
CA GLY A 309 -40.52 -10.35 76.33
C GLY A 309 -41.80 -9.71 75.75
N LEU A 310 -42.96 -10.13 76.26
CA LEU A 310 -44.26 -9.43 76.43
C LEU A 310 -44.62 -8.07 75.75
N GLU A 311 -45.91 -8.00 75.39
CA GLU A 311 -46.85 -6.83 75.31
C GLU A 311 -46.83 -5.81 74.14
N PRO A 312 -48.00 -5.58 73.46
CA PRO A 312 -48.19 -4.53 72.46
C PRO A 312 -49.08 -3.35 72.94
N ARG A 313 -48.72 -2.12 72.53
CA ARG A 313 -49.59 -0.92 72.53
C ARG A 313 -49.18 0.00 71.35
N SER A 314 -50.02 0.81 70.72
CA SER A 314 -51.48 0.85 70.50
C SER A 314 -51.80 2.04 69.57
N GLY A 315 -52.79 1.92 68.66
CA GLY A 315 -53.32 3.05 67.86
C GLY A 315 -53.23 2.82 66.34
N LYS A 316 -54.34 2.58 65.61
CA LYS A 316 -55.41 3.52 65.18
C LYS A 316 -54.85 4.61 64.23
N ARG A 317 -55.34 4.80 62.99
CA ARG A 317 -56.63 4.42 62.35
C ARG A 317 -56.49 4.23 60.83
N LEU A 318 -57.36 3.41 60.24
CA LEU A 318 -57.66 3.40 58.79
C LEU A 318 -58.55 4.60 58.40
N LEU A 319 -58.47 5.01 57.13
CA LEU A 319 -59.58 5.64 56.41
C LEU A 319 -59.89 4.79 55.17
N LEU A 320 -61.11 4.26 55.11
CA LEU A 320 -61.61 3.46 54.00
C LEU A 320 -62.40 4.33 53.03
N LYS A 321 -62.30 4.00 51.73
CA LYS A 321 -63.01 4.65 50.64
C LYS A 321 -64.51 4.33 50.73
N LYS A 322 -65.35 5.36 50.52
CA LYS A 322 -66.81 5.27 50.58
C LYS A 322 -67.35 4.92 49.19
N GLU A 323 -68.18 3.89 49.09
CA GLU A 323 -69.11 3.68 47.98
C GLU A 323 -70.53 3.67 48.53
N ALA A 324 -71.50 4.09 47.73
CA ALA A 324 -72.88 4.33 48.15
C ALA A 324 -73.85 3.76 47.12
N ALA A 325 -74.81 2.99 47.63
CA ALA A 325 -76.01 2.45 47.01
C ALA A 325 -76.78 1.76 48.15
N ASP A 326 -78.11 1.71 48.22
CA ASP A 326 -79.21 2.45 47.57
C ASP A 326 -80.49 2.05 48.35
N SER A 327 -81.55 2.87 48.41
CA SER A 327 -82.92 2.47 48.82
C SER A 327 -83.91 3.65 48.82
N ASP A 328 -85.02 3.45 48.09
CA ASP A 328 -86.33 4.15 48.07
C ASP A 328 -86.36 5.68 47.80
#